data_AF-A0A6G7PZ25-F1
#
_entry.id   AF-A0A6G7PZ25-F1
#
_cell.length_a   1.000
_cell.length_b   1.000
_cell.length_c   1.000
_cell.angle_alpha   90.00
_cell.angle_beta   90.00
_cell.angle_gamma   90.00
#
_symmetry.space_group_name_H-M   'P 1'
#
loop_
_entity.id
_entity.type
_entity.pdbx_description
1 polymer ?
#
loop_
_entity_poly.entity_id
_entity_poly.type
_entity_poly.pdbx_seq_one_letter_code
_entity_poly.pdbx_strand_id
1 'polypeptide(L)'
;MVCIFFLLSCGVKNQPTGEISPAPASQHPELSEQEKLIACSSCHQEVTPEIYEQWYNSVHGLDNVKCFQCHGTYENFSVVPKMDKCATCHVEQLRKMPPGMTCWQCHPAHKFSVHK
;
A
#
# COMPACT_ATOMS: atom_id res chain seq x y z
N MET A 1 -52.42 41.07 -16.50
CA MET A 1 -51.85 41.22 -15.15
C MET A 1 -50.72 40.22 -15.02
N VAL A 2 -49.49 40.57 -15.39
CA VAL A 2 -48.48 41.32 -14.61
C VAL A 2 -47.96 40.50 -13.43
N CYS A 3 -46.70 40.07 -13.59
CA CYS A 3 -45.66 39.94 -12.56
C CYS A 3 -45.80 38.78 -11.55
N ILE A 4 -44.75 38.05 -11.14
CA ILE A 4 -43.35 38.43 -10.90
C ILE A 4 -42.47 37.17 -11.03
N PHE A 5 -41.29 37.36 -11.64
CA PHE A 5 -40.12 36.49 -11.53
C PHE A 5 -39.47 36.63 -10.15
N PHE A 6 -39.25 35.53 -9.42
CA PHE A 6 -38.19 35.38 -8.41
C PHE A 6 -37.75 33.91 -8.49
N LEU A 7 -36.69 33.57 -9.24
CA LEU A 7 -35.30 33.56 -8.78
C LEU A 7 -35.17 32.98 -7.37
N LEU A 8 -34.78 31.70 -7.30
CA LEU A 8 -33.65 31.25 -6.47
C LEU A 8 -33.27 29.81 -6.88
N SER A 9 -32.56 29.68 -8.00
CA SER A 9 -31.76 28.47 -8.23
C SER A 9 -30.63 28.49 -7.20
N CYS A 10 -30.69 27.58 -6.22
CA CYS A 10 -29.52 27.22 -5.43
C CYS A 10 -28.52 26.52 -6.35
N GLY A 11 -27.76 27.31 -7.11
CA GLY A 11 -26.58 26.84 -7.81
C GLY A 11 -25.53 26.48 -6.77
N VAL A 12 -25.39 25.19 -6.49
CA VAL A 12 -24.18 24.63 -5.87
C VAL A 12 -23.05 24.91 -6.85
N LYS A 13 -22.29 25.97 -6.57
CA LYS A 13 -21.05 26.25 -7.28
C LYS A 13 -20.05 25.18 -6.84
N ASN A 14 -19.75 24.26 -7.77
CA ASN A 14 -18.55 23.44 -7.71
C ASN A 14 -17.34 24.36 -7.50
N GLN A 15 -16.71 24.27 -6.33
CA GLN A 15 -15.36 24.80 -6.13
C GLN A 15 -14.39 23.62 -6.21
N PRO A 16 -13.35 23.67 -7.06
CA PRO A 16 -12.23 22.78 -6.93
C PRO A 16 -11.48 23.24 -5.68
N THR A 17 -11.68 22.55 -4.56
CA THR A 17 -10.74 22.65 -3.45
C THR A 17 -9.47 21.99 -3.94
N GLY A 18 -8.59 22.83 -4.52
CA GLY A 18 -7.16 22.55 -4.59
C GLY A 18 -6.66 22.43 -3.15
N GLU A 19 -6.84 21.25 -2.58
CA GLU A 19 -6.14 20.84 -1.39
C GLU A 19 -4.73 20.47 -1.81
N ILE A 20 -3.80 21.12 -1.14
CA ILE A 20 -2.36 21.05 -1.34
C ILE A 20 -1.96 19.57 -1.37
N SER A 21 -1.54 19.09 -2.54
CA SER A 21 -1.00 17.75 -2.69
C SER A 21 0.20 17.59 -1.75
N PRO A 22 0.16 16.65 -0.80
CA PRO A 22 1.38 16.26 -0.12
C PRO A 22 2.33 15.62 -1.14
N ALA A 23 3.63 15.74 -0.87
CA ALA A 23 4.74 15.20 -1.65
C ALA A 23 4.47 13.77 -2.18
N PRO A 24 5.02 13.38 -3.35
CA PRO A 24 4.49 12.28 -4.14
C PRO A 24 4.46 10.98 -3.33
N ALA A 25 3.26 10.43 -3.17
CA ALA A 25 3.06 9.10 -2.65
C ALA A 25 3.85 8.12 -3.51
N SER A 26 4.95 7.63 -2.95
CA SER A 26 5.53 6.30 -3.12
C SER A 26 4.89 5.41 -4.20
N GLN A 27 5.15 5.67 -5.49
CA GLN A 27 5.09 4.77 -6.66
C GLN A 27 3.86 3.82 -6.83
N HIS A 28 2.84 3.93 -6.00
CA HIS A 28 1.61 3.18 -5.98
C HIS A 28 0.50 4.13 -6.42
N PRO A 29 -0.42 3.70 -7.30
CA PRO A 29 -1.50 4.58 -7.77
C PRO A 29 -2.37 5.09 -6.63
N GLU A 30 -2.95 6.26 -6.83
CA GLU A 30 -4.02 6.79 -5.98
C GLU A 30 -5.23 5.86 -6.03
N LEU A 31 -5.72 5.49 -4.84
CA LEU A 31 -6.87 4.60 -4.66
C LEU A 31 -8.02 5.38 -4.02
N SER A 32 -9.26 4.96 -4.30
CA SER A 32 -10.41 5.43 -3.53
C SER A 32 -10.34 4.96 -2.08
N GLU A 33 -11.05 5.65 -1.17
CA GLU A 33 -11.11 5.25 0.25
C GLU A 33 -11.61 3.80 0.44
N GLN A 34 -12.50 3.33 -0.44
CA GLN A 34 -12.98 1.95 -0.40
C GLN A 34 -11.91 0.96 -0.84
N GLU A 35 -11.12 1.30 -1.86
CA GLU A 35 -10.03 0.45 -2.36
C GLU A 35 -8.87 0.37 -1.37
N LYS A 36 -8.60 1.41 -0.59
CA LYS A 36 -7.58 1.36 0.49
C LYS A 36 -7.88 0.31 1.57
N LEU A 37 -9.15 -0.09 1.71
CA LEU A 37 -9.60 -1.07 2.70
C LEU A 37 -9.55 -2.52 2.21
N ILE A 38 -9.30 -2.76 0.92
CA ILE A 38 -9.18 -4.13 0.38
C ILE A 38 -7.80 -4.70 0.68
N ALA A 39 -7.69 -6.03 0.77
CA ALA A 39 -6.40 -6.66 0.96
C ALA A 39 -5.49 -6.38 -0.26
N CYS A 40 -4.23 -6.02 -0.02
CA CYS A 40 -3.27 -5.73 -1.10
C CYS A 40 -3.20 -6.88 -2.12
N SER A 41 -3.24 -8.11 -1.63
CA SER A 41 -3.24 -9.33 -2.45
C SER A 41 -4.39 -9.42 -3.44
N SER A 42 -5.55 -8.82 -3.14
CA SER A 42 -6.73 -8.88 -4.01
C SER A 42 -6.50 -8.19 -5.36
N CYS A 43 -5.75 -7.09 -5.40
CA CYS A 43 -5.34 -6.46 -6.65
C CYS A 43 -4.02 -7.02 -7.15
N HIS A 44 -3.05 -7.25 -6.27
CA HIS A 44 -1.70 -7.63 -6.68
C HIS A 44 -1.58 -9.05 -7.27
N GLN A 45 -2.58 -9.92 -7.06
CA GLN A 45 -2.69 -11.19 -7.79
C GLN A 45 -2.87 -10.97 -9.32
N GLU A 46 -3.41 -9.83 -9.74
CA GLU A 46 -3.65 -9.48 -11.14
C GLU A 46 -2.65 -8.43 -11.66
N VAL A 47 -2.33 -7.43 -10.83
CA VAL A 47 -1.44 -6.31 -11.20
C VAL A 47 0.03 -6.74 -11.24
N THR A 48 0.45 -7.58 -10.29
CA THR A 48 1.83 -8.10 -10.17
C THR A 48 1.83 -9.60 -9.88
N PRO A 49 1.29 -10.45 -10.78
CA PRO A 49 1.05 -11.87 -10.51
C PRO A 49 2.32 -12.61 -10.10
N GLU A 50 3.47 -12.29 -10.70
CA GLU A 50 4.76 -12.90 -10.35
C GLU A 50 5.19 -12.62 -8.90
N ILE A 51 4.94 -11.42 -8.38
CA ILE A 51 5.26 -11.08 -6.98
C ILE A 51 4.26 -11.76 -6.05
N TYR A 52 2.97 -11.74 -6.42
CA TYR A 52 1.93 -12.43 -5.67
C TYR A 52 2.23 -13.93 -5.56
N GLU A 53 2.58 -14.60 -6.67
CA GLU A 53 2.89 -16.02 -6.69
C GLU A 53 4.13 -16.36 -5.84
N GLN A 54 5.17 -15.52 -5.86
CA GLN A 54 6.33 -15.70 -4.99
C GLN A 54 5.94 -15.62 -3.51
N TRP A 55 5.17 -14.59 -3.13
CA TRP A 55 4.65 -14.46 -1.77
C TRP A 55 3.75 -15.63 -1.40
N TYR A 56 2.77 -15.97 -2.24
CA TYR A 56 1.78 -17.01 -2.01
C TYR A 56 2.43 -18.39 -1.79
N ASN A 57 3.49 -18.68 -2.54
CA ASN A 57 4.26 -19.92 -2.42
C ASN A 57 5.36 -19.88 -1.34
N SER A 58 5.58 -18.73 -0.69
CA SER A 58 6.52 -18.61 0.42
C SER A 58 5.91 -19.08 1.74
N VAL A 59 6.74 -19.38 2.73
CA VAL A 59 6.27 -19.71 4.10
C VAL A 59 5.39 -18.60 4.67
N HIS A 60 5.70 -17.32 4.39
CA HIS A 60 4.86 -16.20 4.82
C HIS A 60 3.48 -16.20 4.15
N GLY A 61 3.37 -16.56 2.87
CA GLY A 61 2.09 -16.71 2.19
C GLY A 61 1.28 -17.88 2.74
N LEU A 62 1.93 -19.03 2.94
CA LEU A 62 1.33 -20.23 3.51
C LEU A 62 0.82 -20.01 4.94
N ASP A 63 1.57 -19.25 5.75
CA ASP A 63 1.19 -18.86 7.12
C ASP A 63 0.33 -17.59 7.17
N ASN A 64 -0.12 -17.11 6.00
CA ASN A 64 -1.07 -16.02 5.86
C ASN A 64 -0.60 -14.66 6.42
N VAL A 65 0.72 -14.44 6.48
CA VAL A 65 1.33 -13.14 6.78
C VAL A 65 1.04 -12.19 5.62
N LYS A 66 0.16 -11.22 5.86
CA LYS A 66 -0.33 -10.27 4.86
C LYS A 66 0.74 -9.24 4.51
N CYS A 67 0.64 -8.71 3.30
CA CYS A 67 1.57 -7.72 2.74
C CYS A 67 1.82 -6.55 3.70
N PHE A 68 0.76 -6.03 4.33
CA PHE A 68 0.84 -4.85 5.21
C PHE A 68 1.62 -5.09 6.51
N GLN A 69 1.81 -6.34 6.95
CA GLN A 69 2.65 -6.64 8.13
C GLN A 69 4.09 -6.22 7.90
N CYS A 70 4.57 -6.34 6.67
CA CYS A 70 5.93 -5.94 6.28
C CYS A 70 5.93 -4.55 5.64
N HIS A 71 5.01 -4.31 4.70
CA HIS A 71 5.04 -3.14 3.84
C HIS A 71 4.27 -1.94 4.39
N GLY A 72 3.42 -2.12 5.40
CA GLY A 72 2.53 -1.07 5.88
C GLY A 72 1.17 -1.05 5.17
N THR A 73 0.27 -0.21 5.68
CA THR A 73 -1.02 0.10 5.02
C THR A 73 -0.78 1.06 3.86
N TYR A 74 -1.85 1.44 3.16
CA TYR A 74 -1.77 2.39 2.04
C TYR A 74 -1.08 3.71 2.44
N GLU A 75 -1.37 4.24 3.63
CA GLU A 75 -0.90 5.53 4.11
C GLU A 75 0.60 5.53 4.49
N ASN A 76 1.16 4.37 4.80
CA ASN A 76 2.56 4.23 5.24
C ASN A 76 3.33 3.16 4.47
N PHE A 77 2.87 2.88 3.25
CA PHE A 77 3.43 1.86 2.39
C PHE A 77 4.91 2.10 2.11
N SER A 78 5.71 1.03 2.18
CA SER A 78 7.11 1.01 1.79
C SER A 78 7.40 -0.23 0.97
N VAL A 79 7.94 -0.03 -0.24
CA VAL A 79 8.33 -1.10 -1.17
C VAL A 79 9.34 -2.05 -0.54
N VAL A 80 10.31 -1.50 0.19
CA VAL A 80 11.27 -2.27 0.97
C VAL A 80 10.88 -2.14 2.45
N PRO A 81 10.54 -3.23 3.13
CA PRO A 81 10.12 -3.17 4.52
C PRO A 81 11.29 -2.76 5.42
N LYS A 82 11.01 -2.01 6.47
CA LYS A 82 11.99 -1.72 7.53
C LYS A 82 12.25 -2.98 8.35
N MET A 83 13.47 -3.13 8.84
CA MET A 83 13.91 -4.33 9.59
C MET A 83 13.15 -4.55 10.91
N ASP A 84 12.62 -3.49 11.51
CA ASP A 84 11.78 -3.56 12.71
C ASP A 84 10.47 -4.33 12.48
N LYS A 85 9.91 -4.27 11.27
CA LYS A 85 8.72 -5.07 10.89
C LYS A 85 9.01 -6.56 11.00
N CYS A 86 10.19 -6.99 10.57
CA CYS A 86 10.65 -8.38 10.72
C CYS A 86 10.84 -8.75 12.20
N ALA A 87 11.36 -7.83 13.01
CA ALA A 87 11.65 -8.05 14.44
C ALA A 87 10.41 -8.38 15.27
N THR A 88 9.21 -7.96 14.83
CA THR A 88 7.94 -8.29 15.49
C THR A 88 7.77 -9.80 15.68
N CYS A 89 8.24 -10.61 14.73
CA CYS A 89 8.18 -12.08 14.80
C CYS A 89 9.57 -12.74 14.86
N HIS A 90 10.61 -12.10 14.31
CA HIS A 90 11.95 -12.67 14.11
C HIS A 90 13.05 -11.93 14.89
N VAL A 91 12.78 -11.55 16.14
CA VAL A 91 13.72 -10.80 16.97
C VAL A 91 15.06 -11.53 17.19
N GLU A 92 15.02 -12.85 17.35
CA GLU A 92 16.24 -13.63 17.59
C GLU A 92 17.12 -13.76 16.35
N GLN A 93 16.51 -13.86 15.17
CA GLN A 93 17.20 -13.87 13.89
C GLN A 93 17.85 -12.50 13.65
N LEU A 94 17.13 -11.41 13.93
CA LEU A 94 17.66 -10.05 13.79
C LEU A 94 18.89 -9.83 14.68
N ARG A 95 18.88 -10.32 15.93
CA ARG A 95 20.03 -10.22 16.86
C ARG A 95 21.26 -10.98 16.39
N LYS A 96 21.08 -12.06 15.64
CA LYS A 96 22.16 -12.90 15.13
C LYS A 96 22.61 -12.52 13.71
N MET A 97 21.92 -11.57 13.09
CA MET A 97 22.20 -11.17 11.73
C MET A 97 23.53 -10.41 11.66
N PRO A 98 24.40 -10.73 10.67
CA PRO A 98 25.64 -9.97 10.48
C PRO A 98 25.35 -8.48 10.24
N PRO A 99 26.21 -7.57 10.74
CA PRO A 99 26.04 -6.14 10.52
C PRO A 99 25.97 -5.79 9.04
N GLY A 100 25.05 -4.90 8.67
CA GLY A 100 24.89 -4.42 7.29
C GLY A 100 24.15 -5.37 6.34
N MET A 101 23.65 -6.51 6.82
CA MET A 101 22.82 -7.42 6.03
C MET A 101 21.31 -7.12 6.15
N THR A 102 20.53 -7.66 5.22
CA THR A 102 19.06 -7.70 5.27
C THR A 102 18.54 -9.13 5.19
N CYS A 103 17.34 -9.38 5.74
CA CYS A 103 16.77 -10.74 5.83
C CYS A 103 16.70 -11.46 4.48
N TRP A 104 16.36 -10.71 3.43
CA TRP A 104 16.08 -11.22 2.10
C TRP A 104 17.31 -11.41 1.22
N GLN A 105 18.52 -11.08 1.69
CA GLN A 105 19.75 -11.35 0.95
C GLN A 105 20.03 -12.86 0.84
N CYS A 106 19.66 -13.64 1.85
CA CYS A 106 19.87 -15.09 1.88
C CYS A 106 18.57 -15.89 1.74
N HIS A 107 17.46 -15.38 2.30
CA HIS A 107 16.14 -16.02 2.26
C HIS A 107 15.11 -15.07 1.65
N PRO A 108 15.04 -14.96 0.32
CA PRO A 108 14.05 -14.09 -0.31
C PRO A 108 12.65 -14.69 -0.15
N ALA A 109 11.72 -13.89 0.37
CA ALA A 109 10.29 -14.25 0.39
C ALA A 109 9.67 -14.01 -1.00
N HIS A 110 9.93 -12.83 -1.56
CA HIS A 110 9.56 -12.43 -2.91
C HIS A 110 10.46 -11.26 -3.36
N LYS A 111 10.40 -10.89 -4.65
CA LYS A 111 11.06 -9.70 -5.19
C LYS A 111 10.44 -8.43 -4.59
N PHE A 112 11.29 -7.48 -4.20
CA PHE A 112 10.89 -6.14 -3.78
C PHE A 112 11.02 -5.19 -4.96
N SER A 113 9.93 -4.97 -5.70
CA SER A 113 9.88 -4.07 -6.85
C SER A 113 8.52 -3.42 -6.93
N VAL A 114 8.45 -2.20 -7.46
CA VAL A 114 7.18 -1.51 -7.70
C VAL A 114 6.49 -1.92 -9.00
N HIS A 115 7.23 -2.42 -9.99
CA HIS A 115 6.68 -2.86 -11.29
C HIS A 115 7.58 -3.94 -11.91
N LYS A 116 7.10 -4.59 -12.98
CA LYS A 116 7.83 -5.60 -13.76
C LYS A 116 9.11 -5.02 -14.36
#